data_AF-A0AAN0K6J8-F1
#
_entry.id   AF-A0AAN0K6J8-F1
#
_cell.length_a   1.000
_cell.length_b   1.000
_cell.length_c   1.000
_cell.angle_alpha   90.00
_cell.angle_beta   90.00
_cell.angle_gamma   90.00
#
_symmetry.space_group_name_H-M   'P 1'
#
loop_
_entity.id
_entity.type
_entity.pdbx_description
1 polymer ?
#
loop_
_entity_poly.entity_id
_entity_poly.type
_entity_poly.pdbx_seq_one_letter_code
_entity_poly.pdbx_strand_id
1 'polypeptide(L)'
;MLLVVFCLGIIGPMLSAPAQADEKDWSAVGDQMVAVIDQIPGQYQAQDQEGVERSIRQAYYEIYQVSGLEAQINHRLGDERADAFVAQLLSVRDLTRGAAPQAEVEAAVTATTQMLRDDIAELASTPELSDQWSRVGVRITDKLAEAEQAYRAGNNDEVVRRISQTETGIAHTLQTLIWIVSIIICLLTLISITATLNAVVSERAREIGLKKALGAVAKDVMSEFVGESILLGLIGGAVGVAAGIWIANFISTKAFAVQLDVNWWVVPITLIFSVIIALVGSLVPARRISRINPVDVLGGE
;
A
#
# COMPACT_ATOMS: atom_id res chain seq x y z
N MET A 1 18.37 -9.89 14.78
CA MET A 1 17.70 -11.14 14.36
C MET A 1 16.23 -11.18 14.74
N LEU A 2 15.85 -10.89 16.00
CA LEU A 2 14.44 -10.86 16.44
C LEU A 2 13.54 -9.87 15.67
N LEU A 3 14.05 -8.71 15.27
CA LEU A 3 13.28 -7.68 14.55
C LEU A 3 13.04 -8.03 13.06
N VAL A 4 13.92 -8.83 12.46
CA VAL A 4 13.79 -9.31 11.07
C VAL A 4 12.76 -10.44 11.00
N VAL A 5 12.70 -11.30 12.03
CA VAL A 5 11.67 -12.34 12.16
C VAL A 5 10.30 -11.71 12.47
N PHE A 6 10.26 -10.61 13.24
CA PHE A 6 9.02 -9.88 13.51
C PHE A 6 8.45 -9.21 12.25
N CYS A 7 9.31 -8.62 11.40
CA CYS A 7 8.88 -8.07 10.10
C CYS A 7 8.45 -9.16 9.09
N LEU A 8 9.15 -10.30 9.04
CA LEU A 8 8.75 -11.43 8.18
C LEU A 8 7.45 -12.11 8.65
N GLY A 9 7.18 -12.13 9.96
CA GLY A 9 5.95 -12.68 10.54
C GLY A 9 4.69 -11.84 10.25
N ILE A 10 4.84 -10.53 10.07
CA ILE A 10 3.73 -9.63 9.73
C ILE A 10 3.42 -9.65 8.22
N ILE A 11 4.43 -9.94 7.39
CA ILE A 11 4.28 -9.96 5.91
C ILE A 11 3.83 -11.34 5.39
N GLY A 12 4.11 -12.43 6.12
CA GLY A 12 3.69 -13.80 5.76
C GLY A 12 2.20 -13.97 5.41
N PRO A 13 1.25 -13.51 6.25
CA PRO A 13 -0.18 -13.65 5.96
C PRO A 13 -0.70 -12.68 4.87
N MET A 14 0.14 -11.75 4.41
CA MET A 14 -0.20 -10.76 3.37
C MET A 14 0.29 -11.20 1.97
N LEU A 15 1.21 -12.16 1.91
CA LEU A 15 1.77 -12.76 0.68
C LEU A 15 1.23 -14.16 0.38
N SER A 16 0.48 -14.78 1.30
CA SER A 16 -0.38 -15.90 0.95
C SER A 16 -1.55 -15.37 0.13
N ALA A 17 -1.39 -15.35 -1.19
CA ALA A 17 -2.52 -15.35 -2.10
C ALA A 17 -3.50 -16.43 -1.61
N PRO A 18 -4.81 -16.14 -1.45
CA PRO A 18 -5.75 -17.21 -1.23
C PRO A 18 -5.61 -18.15 -2.41
N ALA A 19 -5.24 -19.40 -2.10
CA ALA A 19 -5.37 -20.53 -2.99
C ALA A 19 -6.70 -20.41 -3.72
N GLN A 20 -6.69 -20.65 -5.04
CA GLN A 20 -7.84 -20.81 -5.93
C GLN A 20 -9.14 -20.92 -5.13
N ALA A 21 -9.84 -19.80 -4.98
CA ALA A 21 -11.11 -19.78 -4.30
C ALA A 21 -12.04 -20.70 -5.09
N ASP A 22 -12.43 -21.80 -4.45
CA ASP A 22 -13.48 -22.71 -4.89
C ASP A 22 -14.59 -21.90 -5.57
N GLU A 23 -14.87 -22.22 -6.83
CA GLU A 23 -15.80 -21.50 -7.71
C GLU A 23 -17.16 -21.43 -7.02
N LYS A 24 -17.43 -20.29 -6.37
CA LYS A 24 -18.64 -20.13 -5.59
C LYS A 24 -19.80 -20.04 -6.58
N ASP A 25 -20.73 -20.98 -6.50
CA ASP A 25 -21.91 -20.99 -7.35
C ASP A 25 -22.78 -19.75 -7.07
N TRP A 26 -22.58 -18.71 -7.88
CA TRP A 26 -23.28 -17.43 -7.76
C TRP A 26 -24.78 -17.57 -8.03
N SER A 27 -25.19 -18.63 -8.76
CA SER A 27 -26.61 -18.93 -8.96
C SER A 27 -27.26 -19.37 -7.65
N ALA A 28 -26.61 -20.22 -6.86
CA ALA A 28 -27.08 -20.64 -5.54
C ALA A 28 -27.17 -19.47 -4.55
N VAL A 29 -26.21 -18.55 -4.57
CA VAL A 29 -26.24 -17.32 -3.75
C VAL A 29 -27.40 -16.40 -4.18
N GLY A 30 -27.60 -16.26 -5.49
CA GLY A 30 -28.73 -15.53 -6.07
C GLY A 30 -30.07 -16.08 -5.66
N ASP A 31 -30.26 -17.38 -5.80
CA ASP A 31 -31.51 -18.07 -5.44
C ASP A 31 -31.81 -17.90 -3.94
N GLN A 32 -30.80 -17.97 -3.08
CA GLN A 32 -30.93 -17.71 -1.65
C GLN A 32 -31.37 -16.26 -1.39
N MET A 33 -30.80 -15.29 -2.08
CA MET A 33 -31.15 -13.88 -1.92
C MET A 33 -32.57 -13.58 -2.44
N VAL A 34 -32.93 -14.10 -3.62
CA VAL A 34 -34.28 -13.99 -4.18
C VAL A 34 -35.30 -14.58 -3.22
N ALA A 35 -35.02 -15.74 -2.62
CA ALA A 35 -35.92 -16.36 -1.65
C ALA A 35 -36.18 -15.51 -0.40
N VAL A 36 -35.23 -14.66 0.01
CA VAL A 36 -35.42 -13.71 1.12
C VAL A 36 -36.21 -12.48 0.68
N ILE A 37 -35.91 -11.94 -0.50
CA ILE A 37 -36.59 -10.73 -1.02
C ILE A 37 -38.06 -11.04 -1.37
N ASP A 38 -38.35 -12.24 -1.87
CA ASP A 38 -39.71 -12.66 -2.25
C ASP A 38 -40.66 -12.84 -1.05
N GLN A 39 -40.13 -12.89 0.17
CA GLN A 39 -40.94 -12.92 1.40
C GLN A 39 -41.49 -11.54 1.79
N ILE A 40 -40.90 -10.46 1.27
CA ILE A 40 -41.23 -9.08 1.66
C ILE A 40 -42.70 -8.72 1.39
N PRO A 41 -43.29 -9.02 0.21
CA PRO A 41 -44.70 -8.70 -0.04
C PRO A 41 -45.66 -9.40 0.93
N GLY A 42 -45.38 -10.66 1.29
CA GLY A 42 -46.20 -11.42 2.25
C GLY A 42 -46.10 -10.89 3.68
N GLN A 43 -44.90 -10.47 4.10
CA GLN A 43 -44.68 -9.83 5.41
C GLN A 43 -45.35 -8.44 5.47
N TYR A 44 -45.31 -7.71 4.36
CA TYR A 44 -45.98 -6.41 4.22
C TYR A 44 -47.51 -6.54 4.29
N GLN A 45 -48.09 -7.55 3.62
CA GLN A 45 -49.52 -7.89 3.71
C GLN A 45 -49.95 -8.23 5.15
N ALA A 46 -49.08 -8.90 5.90
CA ALA A 46 -49.31 -9.25 7.30
C ALA A 46 -49.09 -8.08 8.29
N GLN A 47 -48.77 -6.87 7.79
CA GLN A 47 -48.39 -5.69 8.58
C GLN A 47 -47.16 -5.91 9.49
N ASP A 48 -46.30 -6.89 9.17
CA ASP A 48 -45.08 -7.19 9.93
C ASP A 48 -43.89 -6.35 9.43
N GLN A 49 -43.83 -5.10 9.88
CA GLN A 49 -42.74 -4.17 9.51
C GLN A 49 -41.36 -4.64 10.01
N GLU A 50 -41.30 -5.31 11.17
CA GLU A 50 -40.05 -5.85 11.70
C GLU A 50 -39.57 -7.06 10.89
N GLY A 51 -40.49 -7.85 10.34
CA GLY A 51 -40.19 -8.91 9.38
C GLY A 51 -39.55 -8.36 8.10
N VAL A 52 -40.16 -7.31 7.52
CA VAL A 52 -39.66 -6.67 6.29
C VAL A 52 -38.25 -6.10 6.48
N GLU A 53 -37.99 -5.38 7.59
CA GLU A 53 -36.66 -4.81 7.84
C GLU A 53 -35.61 -5.90 8.06
N ARG A 54 -35.97 -7.01 8.70
CA ARG A 54 -35.08 -8.18 8.86
C ARG A 54 -34.74 -8.82 7.52
N SER A 55 -35.74 -9.03 6.66
CA SER A 55 -35.53 -9.62 5.32
C SER A 55 -34.61 -8.74 4.45
N ILE A 56 -34.80 -7.42 4.46
CA ILE A 56 -33.95 -6.49 3.70
C ILE A 56 -32.52 -6.47 4.24
N ARG A 57 -32.35 -6.45 5.57
CA ARG A 57 -31.04 -6.50 6.21
C ARG A 57 -30.31 -7.80 5.91
N GLN A 58 -31.02 -8.92 6.00
CA GLN A 58 -30.47 -10.25 5.73
C GLN A 58 -30.04 -10.38 4.26
N ALA A 59 -30.88 -9.94 3.33
CA ALA A 59 -30.55 -9.92 1.91
C ALA A 59 -29.26 -9.11 1.65
N TYR A 60 -29.14 -7.89 2.18
CA TYR A 60 -28.01 -7.02 1.89
C TYR A 60 -26.73 -7.39 2.68
N TYR A 61 -26.79 -7.43 4.01
CA TYR A 61 -25.58 -7.62 4.82
C TYR A 61 -25.16 -9.09 4.91
N GLU A 62 -26.10 -10.01 5.07
CA GLU A 62 -25.77 -11.42 5.36
C GLU A 62 -25.58 -12.27 4.10
N ILE A 63 -26.24 -11.90 3.00
CA ILE A 63 -26.12 -12.63 1.73
C ILE A 63 -25.28 -11.83 0.74
N TYR A 64 -25.68 -10.63 0.35
CA TYR A 64 -25.02 -9.89 -0.73
C TYR A 64 -23.56 -9.50 -0.43
N GLN A 65 -23.29 -8.91 0.75
CA GLN A 65 -21.93 -8.49 1.14
C GLN A 65 -21.04 -9.67 1.58
N VAL A 66 -21.53 -10.51 2.49
CA VAL A 66 -20.75 -11.62 3.06
C VAL A 66 -20.43 -12.69 2.01
N SER A 67 -21.31 -12.89 1.02
CA SER A 67 -21.02 -13.84 -0.06
C SER A 67 -19.89 -13.38 -0.98
N GLY A 68 -19.64 -12.07 -1.05
CA GLY A 68 -18.74 -11.45 -2.03
C GLY A 68 -19.39 -11.18 -3.39
N LEU A 69 -20.71 -11.38 -3.54
CA LEU A 69 -21.43 -11.18 -4.80
C LEU A 69 -21.36 -9.71 -5.27
N GLU A 70 -21.49 -8.75 -4.35
CA GLU A 70 -21.30 -7.32 -4.63
C GLU A 70 -19.92 -7.04 -5.26
N ALA A 71 -18.87 -7.58 -4.64
CA ALA A 71 -17.51 -7.40 -5.13
C ALA A 71 -17.31 -8.04 -6.52
N GLN A 72 -17.94 -9.18 -6.77
CA GLN A 72 -17.85 -9.89 -8.05
C GLN A 72 -18.62 -9.17 -9.17
N ILE A 73 -19.80 -8.62 -8.87
CA ILE A 73 -20.58 -7.79 -9.79
C ILE A 73 -19.82 -6.50 -10.11
N ASN A 74 -19.35 -5.77 -9.09
CA ASN A 74 -18.51 -4.58 -9.27
C ASN A 74 -17.29 -4.87 -10.13
N HIS A 75 -16.66 -6.02 -9.89
CA HIS A 75 -15.42 -6.38 -10.56
C HIS A 75 -15.61 -6.76 -12.03
N ARG A 76 -16.71 -7.43 -12.39
CA ARG A 76 -16.92 -8.01 -13.73
C ARG A 76 -17.94 -7.29 -14.59
N LEU A 77 -18.92 -6.65 -13.97
CA LEU A 77 -20.05 -5.99 -14.65
C LEU A 77 -20.04 -4.46 -14.45
N GLY A 78 -19.19 -3.96 -13.55
CA GLY A 78 -18.99 -2.53 -13.29
C GLY A 78 -19.73 -2.02 -12.05
N ASP A 79 -19.18 -0.96 -11.46
CA ASP A 79 -19.66 -0.38 -10.20
C ASP A 79 -21.12 0.17 -10.32
N GLU A 80 -21.50 0.65 -11.50
CA GLU A 80 -22.85 1.21 -11.76
C GLU A 80 -23.96 0.18 -11.54
N ARG A 81 -23.71 -1.11 -11.78
CA ARG A 81 -24.72 -2.16 -11.63
C ARG A 81 -25.01 -2.48 -10.17
N ALA A 82 -23.97 -2.62 -9.35
CA ALA A 82 -24.19 -2.87 -7.93
C ALA A 82 -24.84 -1.67 -7.25
N ASP A 83 -24.43 -0.44 -7.61
CA ASP A 83 -25.04 0.78 -7.10
C ASP A 83 -26.53 0.86 -7.46
N ALA A 84 -26.89 0.50 -8.69
CA ALA A 84 -28.28 0.47 -9.13
C ALA A 84 -29.10 -0.62 -8.41
N PHE A 85 -28.51 -1.78 -8.12
CA PHE A 85 -29.16 -2.83 -7.33
C PHE A 85 -29.40 -2.40 -5.88
N VAL A 86 -28.41 -1.78 -5.24
CA VAL A 86 -28.56 -1.22 -3.88
C VAL A 86 -29.62 -0.13 -3.85
N ALA A 87 -29.68 0.73 -4.88
CA ALA A 87 -30.72 1.75 -5.01
C ALA A 87 -32.13 1.13 -5.08
N GLN A 88 -32.31 0.00 -5.79
CA GLN A 88 -33.58 -0.72 -5.83
C GLN A 88 -33.97 -1.31 -4.47
N LEU A 89 -33.03 -1.90 -3.74
CA LEU A 89 -33.28 -2.38 -2.37
C LEU A 89 -33.69 -1.26 -1.41
N LEU A 90 -33.07 -0.07 -1.55
CA LEU A 90 -33.44 1.12 -0.78
C LEU A 90 -34.84 1.62 -1.18
N SER A 91 -35.19 1.59 -2.46
CA SER A 91 -36.53 1.91 -2.95
C SER A 91 -37.59 1.01 -2.32
N VAL A 92 -37.37 -0.31 -2.28
CA VAL A 92 -38.26 -1.27 -1.61
C VAL A 92 -38.42 -0.96 -0.12
N ARG A 93 -37.33 -0.63 0.57
CA ARG A 93 -37.37 -0.20 1.98
C ARG A 93 -38.18 1.09 2.17
N ASP A 94 -38.01 2.05 1.29
CA ASP A 94 -38.65 3.36 1.43
C ASP A 94 -40.16 3.27 1.11
N LEU A 95 -40.55 2.46 0.13
CA LEU A 95 -41.95 2.13 -0.17
C LEU A 95 -42.65 1.39 0.99
N THR A 96 -41.96 0.42 1.60
CA THR A 96 -42.51 -0.34 2.75
C THR A 96 -42.63 0.51 4.02
N ARG A 97 -41.72 1.46 4.25
CA ARG A 97 -41.83 2.45 5.34
C ARG A 97 -42.89 3.52 5.08
N GLY A 98 -43.07 3.91 3.81
CA GLY A 98 -44.03 4.92 3.38
C GLY A 98 -45.48 4.43 3.33
N ALA A 99 -45.76 3.18 3.70
CA ALA A 99 -47.07 2.54 3.61
C ALA A 99 -47.67 2.62 2.18
N ALA A 100 -46.82 2.44 1.16
CA ALA A 100 -47.23 2.46 -0.25
C ALA A 100 -48.27 1.36 -0.58
N PRO A 101 -49.06 1.52 -1.65
CA PRO A 101 -49.96 0.47 -2.13
C PRO A 101 -49.21 -0.85 -2.35
N GLN A 102 -49.81 -1.96 -1.93
CA GLN A 102 -49.18 -3.28 -1.99
C GLN A 102 -48.71 -3.67 -3.41
N ALA A 103 -49.45 -3.27 -4.44
CA ALA A 103 -49.08 -3.51 -5.83
C ALA A 103 -47.76 -2.83 -6.23
N GLU A 104 -47.42 -1.68 -5.64
CA GLU A 104 -46.17 -0.97 -5.90
C GLU A 104 -44.98 -1.65 -5.20
N VAL A 105 -45.20 -2.20 -4.00
CA VAL A 105 -44.19 -3.00 -3.27
C VAL A 105 -43.89 -4.29 -4.01
N GLU A 106 -44.92 -5.00 -4.51
CA GLU A 106 -44.76 -6.21 -5.32
C GLU A 106 -44.03 -5.94 -6.64
N ALA A 107 -44.34 -4.82 -7.30
CA ALA A 107 -43.64 -4.40 -8.51
C ALA A 107 -42.15 -4.08 -8.25
N ALA A 108 -41.84 -3.36 -7.16
CA ALA A 108 -40.47 -3.02 -6.79
C ALA A 108 -39.64 -4.26 -6.40
N VAL A 109 -40.23 -5.21 -5.67
CA VAL A 109 -39.61 -6.51 -5.34
C VAL A 109 -39.34 -7.33 -6.60
N THR A 110 -40.30 -7.37 -7.54
CA THR A 110 -40.14 -8.06 -8.82
C THR A 110 -39.02 -7.44 -9.66
N ALA A 111 -38.95 -6.10 -9.72
CA ALA A 111 -37.89 -5.40 -10.43
C ALA A 111 -36.50 -5.67 -9.81
N THR A 112 -36.41 -5.66 -8.48
CA THR A 112 -35.15 -5.92 -7.75
C THR A 112 -34.67 -7.36 -7.97
N THR A 113 -35.57 -8.34 -7.89
CA THR A 113 -35.22 -9.76 -8.09
C THR A 113 -34.88 -10.06 -9.55
N GLN A 114 -35.54 -9.43 -10.52
CA GLN A 114 -35.22 -9.58 -11.93
C GLN A 114 -33.83 -9.01 -12.26
N MET A 115 -33.53 -7.82 -11.75
CA MET A 115 -32.21 -7.20 -11.90
C MET A 115 -31.09 -8.09 -11.35
N LEU A 116 -31.30 -8.67 -10.18
CA LEU A 116 -30.35 -9.62 -9.58
C LEU A 116 -30.13 -10.87 -10.46
N ARG A 117 -31.20 -11.43 -11.03
CA ARG A 117 -31.09 -12.60 -11.93
C ARG A 117 -30.35 -12.26 -13.20
N ASP A 118 -30.61 -11.10 -13.78
CA ASP A 118 -29.95 -10.63 -15.00
C ASP A 118 -28.46 -10.43 -14.76
N ASP A 119 -28.07 -9.81 -13.63
CA ASP A 119 -26.67 -9.65 -13.24
C ASP A 119 -25.97 -10.99 -13.02
N ILE A 120 -26.63 -11.96 -12.37
CA ILE A 120 -26.06 -13.30 -12.16
C ILE A 120 -25.91 -14.07 -13.48
N ALA A 121 -26.87 -13.95 -14.40
CA ALA A 121 -26.80 -14.59 -15.72
C ALA A 121 -25.62 -14.01 -16.54
N GLU A 122 -25.42 -12.70 -16.48
CA GLU A 122 -24.29 -12.05 -17.14
C GLU A 122 -22.96 -12.41 -16.48
N LEU A 123 -22.95 -12.53 -15.15
CA LEU A 123 -21.82 -12.99 -14.35
C LEU A 123 -21.39 -14.41 -14.71
N ALA A 124 -22.33 -15.29 -15.06
CA ALA A 124 -22.04 -16.65 -15.52
C ALA A 124 -21.44 -16.66 -16.95
N SER A 125 -21.80 -15.70 -17.80
CA SER A 125 -21.32 -15.61 -19.19
C SER A 125 -20.00 -14.84 -19.37
N THR A 126 -19.66 -13.99 -18.41
CA THR A 126 -18.43 -13.19 -18.44
C THR A 126 -17.24 -14.11 -18.15
N PRO A 127 -16.09 -14.05 -18.82
CA PRO A 127 -14.92 -14.83 -18.43
C PRO A 127 -14.41 -14.41 -17.05
N GLU A 128 -13.92 -15.35 -16.25
CA GLU A 128 -13.23 -15.02 -15.01
C GLU A 128 -11.88 -14.36 -15.35
N LEU A 129 -11.66 -13.11 -14.88
CA LEU A 129 -10.32 -12.51 -14.95
C LEU A 129 -9.45 -13.13 -13.85
N SER A 130 -8.99 -14.35 -14.10
CA SER A 130 -8.16 -15.14 -13.18
C SER A 130 -6.87 -14.41 -12.77
N ASP A 131 -6.36 -13.52 -13.62
CA ASP A 131 -5.15 -12.75 -13.34
C ASP A 131 -5.43 -11.29 -12.99
N GLN A 132 -4.88 -10.89 -11.84
CA GLN A 132 -4.82 -9.51 -11.35
C GLN A 132 -4.30 -8.52 -12.40
N TRP A 133 -3.45 -8.98 -13.31
CA TRP A 133 -2.87 -8.18 -14.39
C TRP A 133 -3.81 -7.95 -15.56
N SER A 134 -4.72 -8.89 -15.84
CA SER A 134 -5.76 -8.70 -16.85
C SER A 134 -6.78 -7.64 -16.39
N ARG A 135 -7.06 -7.58 -15.07
CA ARG A 135 -7.91 -6.52 -14.45
C ARG A 135 -7.36 -5.12 -14.67
N VAL A 136 -6.04 -4.97 -14.53
CA VAL A 136 -5.35 -3.70 -14.78
C VAL A 136 -5.42 -3.36 -16.27
N GLY A 137 -5.25 -4.35 -17.14
CA GLY A 137 -5.38 -4.19 -18.60
C GLY A 137 -6.74 -3.65 -19.02
N VAL A 138 -7.84 -4.29 -18.57
CA VAL A 138 -9.22 -3.88 -18.93
C VAL A 138 -9.55 -2.48 -18.39
N ARG A 139 -9.20 -2.19 -17.12
CA ARG A 139 -9.41 -0.85 -16.54
C ARG A 139 -8.64 0.24 -17.27
N ILE A 140 -7.44 -0.06 -17.77
CA ILE A 140 -6.66 0.88 -18.57
C ILE A 140 -7.36 1.12 -19.91
N THR A 141 -7.86 0.08 -20.60
CA THR A 141 -8.58 0.25 -21.87
C THR A 141 -9.89 1.01 -21.73
N ASP A 142 -10.67 0.78 -20.67
CA ASP A 142 -11.92 1.52 -20.44
C ASP A 142 -11.65 2.99 -20.11
N LYS A 143 -10.66 3.26 -19.24
CA LYS A 143 -10.22 4.64 -18.94
C LYS A 143 -9.67 5.36 -20.16
N LEU A 144 -9.00 4.64 -21.07
CA LEU A 144 -8.53 5.18 -22.34
C LEU A 144 -9.69 5.47 -23.30
N ALA A 145 -10.70 4.61 -23.37
CA ALA A 145 -11.89 4.82 -24.20
C ALA A 145 -12.75 6.00 -23.70
N GLU A 146 -12.92 6.12 -22.37
CA GLU A 146 -13.56 7.27 -21.71
C GLU A 146 -12.79 8.56 -21.96
N ALA A 147 -11.46 8.54 -21.82
CA ALA A 147 -10.60 9.69 -22.07
C ALA A 147 -10.59 10.09 -23.55
N GLU A 148 -10.64 9.12 -24.47
CA GLU A 148 -10.74 9.38 -25.91
C GLU A 148 -12.09 9.99 -26.28
N GLN A 149 -13.19 9.51 -25.70
CA GLN A 149 -14.52 10.11 -25.88
C GLN A 149 -14.59 11.53 -25.30
N ALA A 150 -14.02 11.76 -24.11
CA ALA A 150 -13.97 13.08 -23.49
C ALA A 150 -13.09 14.08 -24.27
N TYR A 151 -11.99 13.59 -24.87
CA TYR A 151 -11.14 14.37 -25.77
C TYR A 151 -11.85 14.71 -27.09
N ARG A 152 -12.58 13.76 -27.68
CA ARG A 152 -13.41 14.01 -28.88
C ARG A 152 -14.59 14.93 -28.61
N ALA A 153 -15.10 14.98 -27.38
CA ALA A 153 -16.20 15.84 -26.95
C ALA A 153 -15.78 17.29 -26.61
N GLY A 154 -14.47 17.62 -26.66
CA GLY A 154 -13.97 18.99 -26.50
C GLY A 154 -14.01 19.56 -25.08
N ASN A 155 -14.23 18.74 -24.05
CA ASN A 155 -14.29 19.17 -22.64
C ASN A 155 -12.92 19.01 -21.95
N ASN A 156 -12.00 19.91 -22.27
CA ASN A 156 -10.61 19.87 -21.80
C ASN A 156 -10.46 20.15 -20.29
N ASP A 157 -11.46 20.73 -19.63
CA ASP A 157 -11.36 21.13 -18.21
C ASP A 157 -11.64 19.97 -17.24
N GLU A 158 -12.52 19.04 -17.61
CA GLU A 158 -12.91 17.91 -16.74
C GLU A 158 -11.88 16.75 -16.80
N VAL A 159 -11.22 16.57 -17.95
CA VAL A 159 -10.15 15.57 -18.13
C VAL A 159 -8.91 15.94 -17.30
N VAL A 160 -8.54 17.23 -17.26
CA VAL A 160 -7.43 17.72 -16.43
C VAL A 160 -7.75 17.59 -14.94
N ARG A 161 -9.00 17.82 -14.53
CA ARG A 161 -9.43 17.71 -13.13
C ARG A 161 -9.47 16.25 -12.64
N ARG A 162 -9.85 15.29 -13.50
CA ARG A 162 -9.90 13.86 -13.15
C ARG A 162 -8.54 13.16 -13.16
N ILE A 163 -7.62 13.59 -14.04
CA ILE A 163 -6.21 13.13 -13.99
C ILE A 163 -5.57 13.60 -12.68
N SER A 164 -5.79 14.86 -12.27
CA SER A 164 -5.28 15.39 -11.01
C SER A 164 -5.83 14.69 -9.76
N GLN A 165 -7.06 14.17 -9.78
CA GLN A 165 -7.69 13.50 -8.63
C GLN A 165 -7.40 11.99 -8.55
N THR A 166 -7.10 11.33 -9.67
CA THR A 166 -6.72 9.90 -9.69
C THR A 166 -5.23 9.71 -9.39
N GLU A 167 -4.38 10.68 -9.74
CA GLU A 167 -2.94 10.62 -9.47
C GLU A 167 -2.59 10.64 -7.98
N THR A 168 -3.40 11.28 -7.13
CA THR A 168 -3.08 11.41 -5.70
C THR A 168 -3.10 10.08 -4.95
N GLY A 169 -3.94 9.11 -5.32
CA GLY A 169 -4.02 7.82 -4.61
C GLY A 169 -2.82 6.91 -4.90
N ILE A 170 -2.46 6.78 -6.18
CA ILE A 170 -1.35 5.90 -6.62
C ILE A 170 0.00 6.52 -6.24
N ALA A 171 0.17 7.82 -6.49
CA ALA A 171 1.40 8.52 -6.10
C ALA A 171 1.60 8.50 -4.59
N HIS A 172 0.55 8.70 -3.78
CA HIS A 172 0.66 8.64 -2.32
C HIS A 172 0.96 7.23 -1.81
N THR A 173 0.40 6.19 -2.43
CA THR A 173 0.68 4.79 -2.06
C THR A 173 2.13 4.43 -2.38
N LEU A 174 2.62 4.76 -3.59
CA LEU A 174 4.03 4.55 -3.97
C LEU A 174 4.99 5.36 -3.09
N GLN A 175 4.65 6.62 -2.79
CA GLN A 175 5.43 7.47 -1.90
C GLN A 175 5.51 6.88 -0.49
N THR A 176 4.41 6.37 0.05
CA THR A 176 4.38 5.74 1.38
C THR A 176 5.24 4.48 1.42
N LEU A 177 5.19 3.65 0.38
CA LEU A 177 6.04 2.45 0.26
C LEU A 177 7.53 2.82 0.19
N ILE A 178 7.89 3.82 -0.62
CA ILE A 178 9.28 4.31 -0.71
C ILE A 178 9.76 4.81 0.64
N TRP A 179 8.95 5.60 1.37
CA TRP A 179 9.29 6.07 2.72
C TRP A 179 9.58 4.92 3.69
N ILE A 180 8.73 3.90 3.72
CA ILE A 180 8.93 2.73 4.59
C ILE A 180 10.23 2.02 4.23
N VAL A 181 10.47 1.75 2.94
CA VAL A 181 11.70 1.09 2.46
C VAL A 181 12.93 1.93 2.79
N SER A 182 12.88 3.25 2.60
CA SER A 182 13.97 4.17 2.93
C SER A 182 14.30 4.15 4.43
N ILE A 183 13.30 4.09 5.31
CA ILE A 183 13.51 3.99 6.76
C ILE A 183 14.20 2.67 7.10
N ILE A 184 13.76 1.55 6.52
CA ILE A 184 14.37 0.23 6.74
C ILE A 184 15.83 0.23 6.30
N ILE A 185 16.12 0.72 5.08
CA ILE A 185 17.48 0.83 4.56
C ILE A 185 18.33 1.70 5.47
N CYS A 186 17.82 2.85 5.91
CA CYS A 186 18.52 3.75 6.82
C CYS A 186 18.93 3.03 8.12
N LEU A 187 18.03 2.24 8.72
CA LEU A 187 18.31 1.45 9.92
C LEU A 187 19.37 0.36 9.66
N LEU A 188 19.26 -0.35 8.54
CA LEU A 188 20.23 -1.38 8.15
C LEU A 188 21.62 -0.78 7.92
N THR A 189 21.70 0.37 7.24
CA THR A 189 22.94 1.12 7.04
C THR A 189 23.56 1.51 8.38
N LEU A 190 22.77 1.99 9.33
CA LEU A 190 23.27 2.37 10.65
C LEU A 190 23.88 1.19 11.42
N ILE A 191 23.21 0.03 11.36
CA ILE A 191 23.71 -1.21 11.96
C ILE A 191 24.99 -1.67 11.26
N SER A 192 25.02 -1.63 9.93
CA SER A 192 26.18 -2.02 9.12
C SER A 192 27.40 -1.14 9.44
N ILE A 193 27.24 0.18 9.42
CA ILE A 193 28.31 1.13 9.78
C ILE A 193 28.82 0.85 11.20
N THR A 194 27.91 0.70 12.17
CA THR A 194 28.27 0.44 13.56
C THR A 194 29.06 -0.86 13.69
N ALA A 195 28.66 -1.92 13.00
CA ALA A 195 29.33 -3.22 13.02
C ALA A 195 30.73 -3.15 12.40
N THR A 196 30.85 -2.54 11.22
CA THR A 196 32.13 -2.38 10.53
C THR A 196 33.11 -1.55 11.35
N LEU A 197 32.68 -0.40 11.88
CA LEU A 197 33.53 0.46 12.70
C LEU A 197 33.93 -0.21 14.03
N ASN A 198 33.03 -0.99 14.65
CA ASN A 198 33.38 -1.76 15.85
C ASN A 198 34.46 -2.82 15.58
N ALA A 199 34.43 -3.47 14.41
CA ALA A 199 35.46 -4.42 14.02
C ALA A 199 36.82 -3.72 13.85
N VAL A 200 36.85 -2.60 13.11
CA VAL A 200 38.07 -1.79 12.92
C VAL A 200 38.65 -1.30 14.25
N VAL A 201 37.80 -0.85 15.18
CA VAL A 201 38.22 -0.43 16.53
C VAL A 201 38.83 -1.58 17.31
N SER A 202 38.31 -2.80 17.15
CA SER A 202 38.85 -3.99 17.82
C SER A 202 40.23 -4.37 17.29
N GLU A 203 40.45 -4.25 15.98
CA GLU A 203 41.75 -4.51 15.36
C GLU A 203 42.81 -3.47 15.79
N ARG A 204 42.42 -2.18 15.82
CA ARG A 204 43.32 -1.07 16.19
C ARG A 204 43.38 -0.81 17.70
N ALA A 205 42.72 -1.62 18.53
CA ALA A 205 42.63 -1.41 19.97
C ALA A 205 44.01 -1.36 20.65
N ARG A 206 44.96 -2.20 20.23
CA ARG A 206 46.35 -2.22 20.75
C ARG A 206 47.11 -0.93 20.48
N GLU A 207 46.95 -0.37 19.28
CA GLU A 207 47.60 0.89 18.90
C GLU A 207 47.01 2.08 19.71
N ILE A 208 45.69 2.09 19.90
CA ILE A 208 45.00 3.10 20.70
C ILE A 208 45.39 2.98 22.18
N GLY A 209 45.49 1.76 22.71
CA GLY A 209 45.96 1.47 24.07
C GLY A 209 47.38 1.96 24.31
N LEU A 210 48.29 1.73 23.36
CA LEU A 210 49.67 2.21 23.43
C LEU A 210 49.74 3.75 23.36
N LYS A 211 48.98 4.39 22.46
CA LYS A 211 48.89 5.87 22.40
C LYS A 211 48.41 6.47 23.72
N LYS A 212 47.37 5.88 24.35
CA LYS A 212 46.89 6.30 25.67
C LYS A 212 47.90 6.06 26.78
N ALA A 213 48.65 4.96 26.76
CA ALA A 213 49.72 4.68 27.74
C ALA A 213 50.86 5.70 27.68
N LEU A 214 51.14 6.26 26.50
CA LEU A 214 52.12 7.33 26.28
C LEU A 214 51.59 8.74 26.64
N GLY A 215 50.36 8.84 27.15
CA GLY A 215 49.77 10.11 27.62
C GLY A 215 48.85 10.82 26.63
N ALA A 216 48.46 10.19 25.52
CA ALA A 216 47.50 10.79 24.58
C ALA A 216 46.12 10.94 25.24
N VAL A 217 45.49 12.12 25.06
CA VAL A 217 44.18 12.40 25.61
C VAL A 217 43.13 11.67 24.77
N ALA A 218 42.15 11.02 25.42
CA ALA A 218 41.09 10.27 24.72
C ALA A 218 40.27 11.14 23.73
N LYS A 219 40.32 12.47 23.87
CA LYS A 219 39.69 13.43 22.95
C LYS A 219 40.39 13.51 21.60
N ASP A 220 41.70 13.35 21.55
CA ASP A 220 42.48 13.47 20.31
C ASP A 220 42.13 12.31 19.37
N VAL A 221 42.11 11.09 19.90
CA VAL A 221 41.70 9.88 19.17
C VAL A 221 40.23 9.95 18.75
N MET A 222 39.36 10.54 19.58
CA MET A 222 37.96 10.75 19.24
C MET A 222 37.81 11.72 18.06
N SER A 223 38.56 12.81 18.06
CA SER A 223 38.50 13.83 17.00
C SER A 223 38.98 13.31 15.65
N GLU A 224 40.02 12.46 15.64
CA GLU A 224 40.53 11.76 14.46
C GLU A 224 39.44 10.85 13.87
N PHE A 225 38.77 10.08 14.73
CA PHE A 225 37.71 9.16 14.33
C PHE A 225 36.44 9.86 13.82
N VAL A 226 36.07 10.99 14.44
CA VAL A 226 34.96 11.82 13.95
C VAL A 226 35.31 12.42 12.58
N GLY A 227 36.56 12.88 12.39
CA GLY A 227 37.05 13.35 11.09
C GLY A 227 36.98 12.27 10.00
N GLU A 228 37.40 11.05 10.31
CA GLU A 228 37.30 9.89 9.42
C GLU A 228 35.83 9.57 9.07
N SER A 229 34.93 9.61 10.07
CA SER A 229 33.49 9.40 9.86
C SER A 229 32.87 10.45 8.94
N ILE A 230 33.24 11.73 9.10
CA ILE A 230 32.75 12.82 8.25
C ILE A 230 33.25 12.63 6.81
N LEU A 231 34.53 12.30 6.63
CA LEU A 231 35.10 12.05 5.30
C LEU A 231 34.40 10.87 4.60
N LEU A 232 34.16 9.76 5.33
CA LEU A 232 33.42 8.62 4.81
C LEU A 232 31.97 8.98 4.44
N GLY A 233 31.30 9.79 5.26
CA GLY A 233 29.96 10.30 4.96
C GLY A 233 29.93 11.21 3.72
N LEU A 234 30.92 12.09 3.57
CA LEU A 234 31.02 12.96 2.39
C LEU A 234 31.30 12.18 1.11
N ILE A 235 32.24 11.24 1.14
CA ILE A 235 32.58 10.41 -0.04
C ILE A 235 31.40 9.52 -0.41
N GLY A 236 30.81 8.83 0.58
CA GLY A 236 29.63 7.99 0.37
C GLY A 236 28.43 8.78 -0.14
N GLY A 237 28.17 9.95 0.44
CA GLY A 237 27.11 10.87 0.00
C GLY A 237 27.34 11.38 -1.42
N ALA A 238 28.55 11.81 -1.77
CA ALA A 238 28.88 12.31 -3.11
C ALA A 238 28.71 11.21 -4.18
N VAL A 239 29.20 10.00 -3.90
CA VAL A 239 29.03 8.84 -4.80
C VAL A 239 27.55 8.46 -4.91
N GLY A 240 26.82 8.45 -3.78
CA GLY A 240 25.39 8.14 -3.74
C GLY A 240 24.54 9.12 -4.55
N VAL A 241 24.80 10.43 -4.44
CA VAL A 241 24.12 11.46 -5.23
C VAL A 241 24.44 11.31 -6.71
N ALA A 242 25.71 11.13 -7.07
CA ALA A 242 26.13 10.95 -8.46
C ALA A 242 25.46 9.71 -9.09
N ALA A 243 25.47 8.58 -8.39
CA ALA A 243 24.81 7.36 -8.82
C ALA A 243 23.28 7.52 -8.90
N GLY A 244 22.66 8.20 -7.92
CA GLY A 244 21.22 8.46 -7.90
C GLY A 244 20.76 9.29 -9.08
N ILE A 245 21.46 10.39 -9.39
CA ILE A 245 21.18 11.24 -10.57
C ILE A 245 21.38 10.43 -11.86
N TRP A 246 22.44 9.62 -11.93
CA TRP A 246 22.72 8.79 -13.10
C TRP A 246 21.62 7.76 -13.36
N ILE A 247 21.17 7.03 -12.33
CA ILE A 247 20.08 6.07 -12.42
C ILE A 247 18.75 6.76 -12.75
N ALA A 248 18.45 7.89 -12.11
CA ALA A 248 17.24 8.67 -12.39
C ALA A 248 17.17 9.09 -13.86
N ASN A 249 18.27 9.63 -14.40
CA ASN A 249 18.36 9.99 -15.82
C ASN A 249 18.25 8.78 -16.75
N PHE A 250 18.87 7.65 -16.39
CA PHE A 250 18.80 6.42 -17.18
C PHE A 250 17.38 5.86 -17.28
N ILE A 251 16.66 5.83 -16.16
CA ILE A 251 15.26 5.36 -16.11
C ILE A 251 14.35 6.35 -16.85
N SER A 252 14.51 7.66 -16.63
CA SER A 252 13.66 8.69 -17.25
C SER A 252 13.73 8.67 -18.77
N THR A 253 14.94 8.54 -19.32
CA THR A 253 15.15 8.51 -20.77
C THR A 253 14.64 7.24 -21.44
N LYS A 254 14.61 6.10 -20.74
CA LYS A 254 14.18 4.81 -21.29
C LYS A 254 12.70 4.50 -21.07
N ALA A 255 12.11 4.92 -19.95
CA ALA A 255 10.78 4.51 -19.55
C ALA A 255 9.70 5.57 -19.80
N PHE A 256 10.01 6.87 -19.67
CA PHE A 256 8.98 7.91 -19.66
C PHE A 256 9.16 9.02 -20.71
N ALA A 257 10.32 9.10 -21.38
CA ALA A 257 10.63 10.16 -22.37
C ALA A 257 10.41 11.61 -21.85
N VAL A 258 10.33 11.78 -20.53
CA VAL A 258 10.24 13.07 -19.82
C VAL A 258 11.63 13.44 -19.31
N GLN A 259 11.93 14.73 -19.26
CA GLN A 259 13.16 15.27 -18.65
C GLN A 259 12.89 15.50 -17.15
N LEU A 260 13.57 14.74 -16.29
CA LEU A 260 13.52 14.97 -14.84
C LEU A 260 14.36 16.20 -14.51
N ASP A 261 13.71 17.22 -13.95
CA ASP A 261 14.40 18.40 -13.45
C ASP A 261 14.88 18.12 -12.02
N VAL A 262 16.18 17.84 -11.87
CA VAL A 262 16.78 17.57 -10.56
C VAL A 262 16.95 18.89 -9.82
N ASN A 263 16.17 19.08 -8.76
CA ASN A 263 16.30 20.26 -7.92
C ASN A 263 17.69 20.28 -7.25
N TRP A 264 18.48 21.30 -7.57
CA TRP A 264 19.84 21.50 -7.05
C TRP A 264 19.90 21.56 -5.52
N TRP A 265 18.81 21.96 -4.84
CA TRP A 265 18.71 21.97 -3.38
C TRP A 265 18.78 20.58 -2.74
N VAL A 266 18.49 19.51 -3.48
CA VAL A 266 18.52 18.13 -2.96
C VAL A 266 19.95 17.66 -2.71
N VAL A 267 20.93 18.14 -3.49
CA VAL A 267 22.35 17.75 -3.36
C VAL A 267 22.95 18.12 -1.99
N PRO A 268 22.88 19.38 -1.51
CA PRO A 268 23.43 19.72 -0.19
C PRO A 268 22.66 19.04 0.96
N ILE A 269 21.34 18.87 0.84
CA ILE A 269 20.53 18.21 1.87
C ILE A 269 20.94 16.75 2.03
N THR A 270 21.09 16.02 0.93
CA THR A 270 21.49 14.61 0.94
C THR A 270 22.92 14.41 1.44
N LEU A 271 23.84 15.31 1.09
CA LEU A 271 25.21 15.30 1.63
C LEU A 271 25.23 15.51 3.15
N ILE A 272 24.51 16.51 3.65
CA ILE A 272 24.41 16.77 5.09
C ILE A 272 23.79 15.56 5.80
N PHE A 273 22.72 14.99 5.23
CA PHE A 273 22.06 13.81 5.78
C PHE A 273 22.97 12.59 5.83
N SER A 274 23.80 12.36 4.80
CA SER A 274 24.78 11.28 4.77
C SER A 274 25.83 11.42 5.87
N VAL A 275 26.34 12.64 6.09
CA VAL A 275 27.26 12.92 7.20
C VAL A 275 26.60 12.67 8.55
N ILE A 276 25.34 13.09 8.73
CA ILE A 276 24.59 12.82 9.97
C ILE A 276 24.47 11.31 10.22
N ILE A 277 24.10 10.52 9.21
CA ILE A 277 24.00 9.05 9.36
C ILE A 277 25.36 8.44 9.73
N ALA A 278 26.44 8.85 9.07
CA ALA A 278 27.78 8.36 9.36
C ALA A 278 28.20 8.68 10.81
N LEU A 279 27.92 9.91 11.28
CA LEU A 279 28.18 10.33 12.65
C LEU A 279 27.34 9.55 13.66
N VAL A 280 26.04 9.38 13.42
CA VAL A 280 25.15 8.65 14.33
C VAL A 280 25.58 7.19 14.43
N GLY A 281 25.94 6.56 13.31
CA GLY A 281 26.45 5.19 13.28
C GLY A 281 27.80 5.03 14.00
N SER A 282 28.62 6.09 14.00
CA SER A 282 29.92 6.08 14.66
C SER A 282 29.88 6.42 16.16
N LEU A 283 28.75 6.88 16.71
CA LEU A 283 28.61 7.20 18.14
C LEU A 283 28.89 6.02 19.08
N VAL A 284 28.42 4.82 18.72
CA VAL A 284 28.63 3.60 19.52
C VAL A 284 30.11 3.21 19.57
N PRO A 285 30.82 3.01 18.43
CA PRO A 285 32.25 2.70 18.45
C PRO A 285 33.10 3.85 19.04
N ALA A 286 32.74 5.10 18.78
CA ALA A 286 33.36 6.28 19.38
C ALA A 286 33.38 6.20 20.92
N ARG A 287 32.24 5.90 21.54
CA ARG A 287 32.16 5.68 23.00
C ARG A 287 33.01 4.50 23.45
N ARG A 288 33.07 3.42 22.67
CA ARG A 288 33.91 2.25 22.97
C ARG A 288 35.39 2.64 23.03
N ILE A 289 35.90 3.43 22.08
CA ILE A 289 37.28 3.93 22.05
C ILE A 289 37.63 4.66 23.36
N SER A 290 36.74 5.51 23.86
CA SER A 290 36.98 6.25 25.10
C SER A 290 37.18 5.36 26.32
N ARG A 291 36.50 4.20 26.34
CA ARG A 291 36.51 3.22 27.44
C ARG A 291 37.62 2.17 27.36
N ILE A 292 38.42 2.16 26.29
CA ILE A 292 39.57 1.24 26.19
C ILE A 292 40.60 1.63 27.26
N ASN A 293 40.86 0.71 28.20
CA ASN A 293 41.91 0.84 29.20
C ASN A 293 43.23 0.28 28.66
N PRO A 294 44.36 0.98 28.85
CA PRO A 294 45.67 0.50 28.39
C PRO A 294 46.08 -0.82 29.04
N VAL A 295 45.72 -1.02 30.31
CA VAL A 295 46.07 -2.22 31.10
C VAL A 295 45.43 -3.47 30.51
N ASP A 296 44.14 -3.42 30.17
CA ASP A 296 43.40 -4.57 29.62
C ASP A 296 43.94 -4.98 28.24
N VAL A 297 44.39 -4.01 27.43
CA VAL A 297 44.82 -4.26 26.05
C VAL A 297 46.28 -4.73 25.96
N LEU A 298 47.13 -4.30 26.89
CA LEU A 298 48.55 -4.66 26.94
C LEU A 298 48.83 -5.85 27.88
N GLY A 299 47.98 -6.09 28.87
CA GLY A 299 48.11 -7.16 29.87
C GLY A 299 47.82 -8.56 29.32
N GLY A 300 47.06 -8.67 28.22
CA GLY A 300 46.86 -9.92 27.49
C GLY A 300 46.23 -11.03 28.33
N GLU A 301 44.97 -10.84 28.73
CA GLU A 301 44.07 -11.93 29.17
C GLU A 301 42.82 -11.96 28.28
#